data_AF-A0A7V9G9W1-F1
#
_entry.id   AF-A0A7V9G9W1-F1
#
_cell.length_a   1.000
_cell.length_b   1.000
_cell.length_c   1.000
_cell.angle_alpha   90.00
_cell.angle_beta   90.00
_cell.angle_gamma   90.00
#
_symmetry.space_group_name_H-M   'P 1'
#
loop_
_entity.id
_entity.type
_entity.pdbx_description
1 polymer ?
#
loop_
_entity_poly.entity_id
_entity_poly.type
_entity_poly.pdbx_seq_one_letter_code
_entity_poly.pdbx_strand_id
1 'polypeptide(L)' 'MMIPSILEKSRQKIATVCRNYNVKELRLFGSQVRGDFSAESDFDFLIDFAPKQKLDLSRLAKLKRNCLK' A
#
# COMPACT_ATOMS: atom_id res chain seq x y z
N MET A 1 -7.51 -3.98 16.64
CA MET A 1 -7.34 -3.05 15.51
C MET A 1 -8.15 -3.61 14.35
N MET A 2 -9.23 -2.93 13.94
CA MET A 2 -10.12 -3.40 12.89
C MET A 2 -9.55 -2.96 11.55
N ILE A 3 -9.21 -3.90 10.67
CA ILE A 3 -8.84 -3.55 9.29
C ILE A 3 -10.12 -3.04 8.60
N PRO A 4 -10.13 -1.84 8.01
CA PRO A 4 -11.27 -1.34 7.26
C PRO A 4 -11.73 -2.36 6.22
N SER A 5 -13.04 -2.66 6.16
CA SER A 5 -13.60 -3.74 5.31
C SER A 5 -13.27 -3.60 3.83
N ILE A 6 -12.99 -2.38 3.37
CA ILE A 6 -12.53 -2.07 2.01
C ILE A 6 -11.11 -2.63 1.73
N LEU A 7 -10.23 -2.65 2.73
CA LEU A 7 -8.89 -3.21 2.60
C LEU A 7 -8.93 -4.73 2.49
N GLU A 8 -9.86 -5.39 3.18
CA GLU A 8 -10.06 -6.84 3.05
C GLU A 8 -10.49 -7.23 1.62
N LYS A 9 -11.42 -6.47 1.03
CA LYS A 9 -11.83 -6.69 -0.37
C LYS A 9 -10.69 -6.49 -1.37
N SER A 10 -9.79 -5.54 -1.08
CA SER A 10 -8.65 -5.21 -1.94
C SER A 10 -7.37 -5.99 -1.60
N ARG A 11 -7.37 -6.79 -0.53
CA ARG A 11 -6.19 -7.46 0.02
C ARG A 11 -5.46 -8.30 -1.02
N GLN A 12 -6.20 -9.05 -1.83
CA GLN A 12 -5.60 -9.90 -2.87
C GLN A 12 -4.96 -9.07 -4.00
N LYS A 13 -5.60 -7.97 -4.40
CA LYS A 13 -5.06 -7.04 -5.41
C LYS A 13 -3.77 -6.40 -4.91
N ILE A 14 -3.78 -5.92 -3.66
CA ILE A 14 -2.61 -5.31 -2.99
C ILE A 14 -1.47 -6.33 -2.88
N ALA A 15 -1.75 -7.57 -2.47
CA ALA A 15 -0.76 -8.63 -2.36
C ALA A 15 -0.12 -8.97 -3.72
N THR A 16 -0.90 -9.01 -4.80
CA THR A 16 -0.38 -9.22 -6.16
C THR A 16 0.56 -8.09 -6.58
N VAL A 17 0.19 -6.83 -6.30
CA VAL A 17 1.07 -5.69 -6.58
C VAL A 17 2.36 -5.79 -5.76
N CYS A 18 2.28 -6.12 -4.46
CA CYS A 18 3.46 -6.27 -3.61
C CYS A 18 4.45 -7.30 -4.19
N ARG A 19 3.95 -8.46 -4.63
CA ARG A 19 4.78 -9.50 -5.27
C ARG A 19 5.43 -8.99 -6.56
N ASN A 20 4.67 -8.33 -7.44
CA ASN A 20 5.19 -7.84 -8.73
C ASN A 20 6.30 -6.79 -8.58
N TYR A 21 6.33 -6.07 -7.45
CA TYR A 21 7.32 -5.03 -7.17
C TYR A 21 8.39 -5.47 -6.16
N ASN A 22 8.40 -6.76 -5.76
CA ASN A 22 9.29 -7.30 -4.71
C ASN A 22 9.25 -6.48 -3.42
N VAL A 23 8.04 -6.09 -3.01
CA VAL A 23 7.77 -5.49 -1.71
C VAL A 23 7.92 -6.58 -0.65
N LYS A 24 8.81 -6.33 0.30
CA LYS A 24 9.07 -7.20 1.44
C LYS A 24 8.04 -6.99 2.55
N GLU A 25 7.67 -5.74 2.81
CA GLU A 25 6.69 -5.39 3.84
C GLU A 25 5.83 -4.20 3.37
N LEU A 26 4.52 -4.28 3.65
CA LEU A 26 3.58 -3.17 3.45
C LEU A 26 2.87 -2.91 4.78
N ARG A 27 2.97 -1.68 5.28
CA ARG A 27 2.32 -1.26 6.53
C ARG A 27 1.38 -0.10 6.28
N LEU A 28 0.18 -0.15 6.88
CA LEU A 28 -0.74 0.99 6.89
C LEU A 28 -0.22 2.04 7.88
N PHE A 29 -0.27 3.31 7.49
CA PHE A 29 0.10 4.45 8.31
C PHE A 29 -0.90 5.59 8.10
N GLY A 30 -0.69 6.73 8.76
CA GLY A 30 -1.51 7.92 8.54
C GLY A 30 -2.81 7.92 9.33
N SER A 31 -3.79 8.70 8.86
CA SER A 31 -5.04 8.99 9.56
C SER A 31 -5.89 7.75 9.85
N GLN A 32 -5.80 6.76 8.97
CA GLN A 32 -6.48 5.47 9.11
C GLN A 32 -6.06 4.67 10.35
N VAL A 33 -4.86 4.94 10.88
CA VAL A 33 -4.35 4.31 12.12
C VAL A 33 -4.56 5.21 13.34
N ARG A 34 -4.68 6.53 13.15
CA ARG A 34 -4.82 7.53 14.22
C ARG A 34 -6.26 7.76 14.67
N GLY A 35 -7.26 7.30 13.90
CA GLY A 35 -8.68 7.40 14.25
C GLY A 35 -9.31 8.75 13.90
N ASP A 36 -8.60 9.61 13.17
CA ASP A 36 -9.06 10.89 12.61
C ASP A 36 -9.44 10.77 11.12
N PHE A 37 -9.73 9.56 10.64
CA PHE A 37 -10.07 9.30 9.24
C PHE A 37 -11.51 9.69 8.91
N SER A 38 -11.72 10.28 7.74
CA SER A 38 -13.03 10.47 7.12
C SER A 38 -13.26 9.41 6.03
N ALA A 39 -14.49 9.28 5.55
CA ALA A 39 -14.82 8.36 4.46
C ALA A 39 -14.10 8.72 3.14
N GLU A 40 -13.65 9.97 3.00
CA GLU A 40 -12.88 10.47 1.86
C GLU A 40 -11.36 10.36 2.04
N SER A 41 -10.90 9.91 3.21
CA SER A 41 -9.46 9.85 3.51
C SER A 41 -8.76 8.74 2.72
N ASP A 42 -7.66 9.10 2.07
CA ASP A 42 -6.77 8.15 1.38
C ASP A 42 -6.17 7.11 2.35
N PHE A 43 -5.69 6.00 1.78
CA PHE A 43 -4.90 5.00 2.50
C PHE A 43 -3.41 5.23 2.28
N ASP A 44 -2.72 5.64 3.33
CA ASP A 44 -1.27 5.81 3.32
C ASP A 44 -0.54 4.53 3.71
N PHE A 45 0.46 4.14 2.92
CA PHE A 45 1.26 2.95 3.18
C PHE A 45 2.75 3.26 3.24
N LEU A 46 3.43 2.60 4.19
CA LEU A 46 4.88 2.45 4.20
C LEU A 46 5.27 1.16 3.50
N ILE A 47 6.27 1.22 2.63
CA ILE A 47 6.72 0.11 1.79
C ILE A 47 8.19 -0.18 2.09
N ASP A 48 8.49 -1.40 2.51
CA ASP A 48 9.86 -1.94 2.57
C ASP A 48 10.09 -2.81 1.33
N PHE A 49 11.17 -2.57 0.59
CA PHE A 49 11.51 -3.35 -0.60
C PHE A 49 12.58 -4.40 -0.26
N ALA A 50 12.56 -5.52 -0.98
CA ALA A 50 13.63 -6.51 -0.84
C ALA A 50 15.01 -5.90 -1.19
N PRO A 51 16.10 -6.31 -0.51
CA PRO A 51 17.45 -5.85 -0.83
C PRO A 51 17.77 -6.05 -2.31
N LYS A 52 18.48 -5.08 -2.92
CA LYS A 52 18.86 -5.06 -4.35
C LYS A 52 17.70 -4.91 -5.34
N GLN A 53 16.50 -4.55 -4.89
CA GLN A 53 15.42 -4.17 -5.80
C GLN A 53 15.86 -2.94 -6.62
N LYS A 54 15.94 -3.07 -7.95
CA LYS A 54 16.16 -1.93 -8.85
C LYS A 54 14.92 -1.06 -8.89
N LEU A 55 14.86 -0.10 -7.99
CA LEU A 55 13.79 0.89 -7.89
C LEU A 55 14.24 2.17 -8.60
N ASP A 56 13.44 2.63 -9.55
CA ASP A 56 13.59 3.93 -10.17
C ASP A 56 12.29 4.74 -9.99
N LEU A 57 12.34 6.04 -10.33
CA LEU A 57 11.19 6.93 -10.20
C LEU A 57 9.98 6.48 -11.03
N SER A 58 10.19 5.86 -12.19
CA SER A 58 9.12 5.35 -13.05
C SER A 58 8.40 4.18 -12.41
N ARG A 59 9.14 3.24 -11.81
CA ARG A 59 8.59 2.10 -11.08
C ARG A 59 7.84 2.55 -9.82
N LEU A 60 8.37 3.53 -9.08
CA LEU A 60 7.66 4.14 -7.95
C LEU A 60 6.34 4.79 -8.38
N ALA A 61 6.34 5.56 -9.47
CA ALA A 61 5.13 6.19 -9.99
C ALA A 61 4.08 5.18 -10.48
N LYS A 62 4.51 4.03 -11.04
CA LYS A 62 3.62 2.93 -11.42
C LYS A 62 3.08 2.20 -10.20
N LEU A 63 3.89 1.97 -9.16
CA LEU A 63 3.47 1.35 -7.91
C LEU A 63 2.35 2.17 -7.25
N LYS A 64 2.52 3.49 -7.12
CA LYS A 64 1.50 4.39 -6.57
C LYS A 64 0.16 4.27 -7.30
N ARG A 65 0.20 4.28 -8.64
CA ARG A 65 -1.00 4.19 -9.49
C ARG A 65 -1.71 2.83 -9.42
N ASN A 66 -0.98 1.75 -9.15
CA ASN A 66 -1.53 0.39 -9.18
C ASN A 66 -1.99 -0.10 -7.80
N CYS A 67 -1.42 0.42 -6.70
CA CYS A 67 -1.88 0.15 -5.34
C CYS A 67 -3.18 0.90 -4.99
N LEU A 68 -3.38 2.10 -5.54
CA LEU A 68 -4.48 3.01 -5.17
C LEU A 68 -5.33 3.37 -6.40
N LYS A 69 -6.30 2.50 -6.68
CA LYS A 69 -7.54 2.76 -7.40
C LYS A 69 -8.63 1.97 -6.72
#